data_AF-A0AA92V7F3-F1
#
_entry.id   AF-A0AA92V7F3-F1
#
_cell.length_a   1.000
_cell.length_b   1.000
_cell.length_c   1.000
_cell.angle_alpha   90.00
_cell.angle_beta   90.00
_cell.angle_gamma   90.00
#
_symmetry.space_group_name_H-M   'P 1'
#
loop_
_entity.id
_entity.type
_entity.pdbx_description
1 polymer ?
#
loop_
_entity_poly.entity_id
_entity_poly.type
_entity_poly.pdbx_seq_one_letter_code
_entity_poly.pdbx_strand_id
1 'polypeptide(L)'
;MEHVEIFLLLPVYVEAGDQPGYLKRLELLGNKEYHEYIDAINRIKSFFCYESFCGYYDSQNVKAFMIPIDTLQDCYPRISVLLRMAMVNWGSDWHKKKNITESDEVRYFHEAIKGDTLCEMAKRQVKDTDSSFLLMDCNAFSHKSDKREIEFNGKTLIVSTCEMKETDLAKWFSHNRKPERVFHLNPKHGENGKGAYPENKGDEVSLLLCSKDEARELLMKAIGEDEECKSLYYYDENNDKFIEFKCEGGKVYHGFHIKEEQDDSRVPAKVKKKIELLLNKK
;
A
#
# COMPACT_ATOMS: atom_id res chain seq x y z
N MET A 1 -8.14 2.11 17.53
CA MET A 1 -6.72 1.74 17.35
C MET A 1 -6.35 2.24 15.98
N GLU A 2 -5.24 2.98 15.88
CA GLU A 2 -4.75 3.49 14.60
C GLU A 2 -4.51 2.35 13.62
N HIS A 3 -4.88 2.54 12.36
CA HIS A 3 -4.74 1.54 11.31
C HIS A 3 -4.68 2.20 9.94
N VAL A 4 -4.48 1.37 8.92
CA VAL A 4 -4.51 1.80 7.51
C VAL A 4 -5.70 1.15 6.81
N GLU A 5 -6.47 1.95 6.07
CA GLU A 5 -7.51 1.47 5.16
C GLU A 5 -7.16 1.83 3.71
N ILE A 6 -7.22 0.85 2.81
CA ILE A 6 -6.97 1.06 1.38
C ILE A 6 -8.21 0.65 0.57
N PHE A 7 -8.78 1.63 -0.12
CA PHE A 7 -9.93 1.47 -1.00
C PHE A 7 -9.45 1.26 -2.43
N LEU A 8 -9.96 0.25 -3.10
CA LEU A 8 -9.67 -0.02 -4.51
C LEU A 8 -10.75 0.59 -5.38
N LEU A 9 -10.32 1.32 -6.41
CA LEU A 9 -11.23 1.92 -7.38
C LEU A 9 -10.88 1.47 -8.80
N LEU A 10 -11.87 0.94 -9.51
CA LEU A 10 -11.77 0.53 -10.91
C LEU A 10 -12.43 1.57 -11.83
N PRO A 11 -11.99 1.67 -13.10
CA PRO A 11 -12.76 2.34 -14.13
C PRO A 11 -14.08 1.60 -14.37
N VAL A 12 -14.97 2.22 -15.14
CA VAL A 12 -16.30 1.65 -15.41
C VAL A 12 -16.49 1.42 -16.91
N TYR A 13 -17.33 0.45 -17.27
CA TYR A 13 -17.72 0.27 -18.66
C TYR A 13 -18.52 1.48 -19.17
N VAL A 14 -18.34 1.85 -20.44
CA VAL A 14 -18.92 3.08 -21.01
C VAL A 14 -20.44 3.14 -20.87
N GLU A 15 -21.13 2.01 -21.04
CA GLU A 15 -22.59 1.90 -20.91
C GLU A 15 -23.06 1.61 -19.47
N ALA A 16 -22.17 1.61 -18.48
CA ALA A 16 -22.56 1.49 -17.08
C ALA A 16 -23.37 2.73 -16.64
N GLY A 17 -24.64 2.49 -16.30
CA GLY A 17 -25.51 3.49 -15.66
C GLY A 17 -25.18 3.69 -14.18
N ASP A 18 -25.69 4.79 -13.61
CA ASP A 18 -25.63 5.08 -12.17
C ASP A 18 -24.20 5.05 -11.57
N GLN A 19 -23.21 5.49 -12.34
CA GLN A 19 -21.81 5.66 -11.90
C GLN A 19 -21.39 7.13 -11.98
N PRO A 20 -20.59 7.64 -11.02
CA PRO A 20 -20.11 9.03 -11.01
C PRO A 20 -19.38 9.45 -12.29
N GLY A 21 -19.53 10.72 -12.70
CA GLY A 21 -18.94 11.25 -13.93
C GLY A 21 -17.41 11.35 -13.91
N TYR A 22 -16.81 11.41 -12.72
CA TYR A 22 -15.35 11.46 -12.56
C TYR A 22 -14.64 10.15 -12.95
N LEU A 23 -15.37 9.02 -12.98
CA LEU A 23 -14.79 7.72 -13.31
C LEU A 23 -14.51 7.63 -14.81
N LYS A 24 -13.31 7.19 -15.13
CA LYS A 24 -12.89 6.88 -16.49
C LYS A 24 -13.79 5.77 -17.04
N ARG A 25 -14.39 6.07 -18.20
CA ARG A 25 -15.20 5.13 -18.97
C ARG A 25 -14.32 4.38 -19.95
N LEU A 26 -14.46 3.05 -19.98
CA LEU A 26 -13.74 2.16 -20.88
C LEU A 26 -14.70 1.49 -21.85
N GLU A 27 -14.23 1.33 -23.08
CA GLU A 27 -14.83 0.45 -24.09
C GLU A 27 -14.62 -1.02 -23.72
N LEU A 28 -15.01 -1.94 -24.61
CA LEU A 28 -14.75 -3.36 -24.47
C LEU A 28 -13.25 -3.64 -24.32
N LEU A 29 -12.88 -4.26 -23.19
CA LEU A 29 -11.54 -4.77 -22.92
C LEU A 29 -11.44 -6.23 -23.34
N GLY A 30 -10.29 -6.66 -23.87
CA GLY A 30 -10.02 -8.06 -24.14
C GLY A 30 -9.63 -8.85 -22.88
N ASN A 31 -9.50 -10.17 -23.04
CA ASN A 31 -9.07 -11.06 -21.95
C ASN A 31 -7.70 -10.62 -21.38
N LYS A 32 -6.76 -10.21 -22.23
CA LYS A 32 -5.42 -9.81 -21.80
C LYS A 32 -5.47 -8.60 -20.88
N GLU A 33 -6.23 -7.58 -21.26
CA GLU A 33 -6.39 -6.34 -20.49
C GLU A 33 -7.00 -6.65 -19.11
N TYR A 34 -8.04 -7.48 -19.05
CA TYR A 34 -8.60 -7.90 -17.76
C TYR A 34 -7.60 -8.66 -16.89
N HIS A 35 -6.78 -9.53 -17.49
CA HIS A 35 -5.70 -10.20 -16.77
C HIS A 35 -4.69 -9.20 -16.19
N GLU A 36 -4.34 -8.14 -16.92
CA GLU A 36 -3.43 -7.10 -16.42
C GLU A 36 -3.96 -6.42 -15.15
N TYR A 37 -5.27 -6.14 -15.08
CA TYR A 37 -5.93 -5.63 -13.87
C TYR A 37 -5.86 -6.62 -12.71
N ILE A 38 -6.24 -7.87 -12.95
CA ILE A 38 -6.26 -8.94 -11.93
C ILE A 38 -4.85 -9.18 -11.38
N ASP A 39 -3.86 -9.27 -12.27
CA ASP A 39 -2.47 -9.50 -11.91
C ASP A 39 -1.92 -8.31 -11.13
N ALA A 40 -2.26 -7.06 -11.48
CA ALA A 40 -1.86 -5.89 -10.71
C ALA A 40 -2.40 -5.93 -9.27
N ILE A 41 -3.68 -6.27 -9.09
CA ILE A 41 -4.31 -6.36 -7.76
C ILE A 41 -3.64 -7.44 -6.90
N ASN A 42 -3.48 -8.65 -7.46
CA ASN A 42 -2.86 -9.76 -6.75
C ASN A 42 -1.38 -9.48 -6.45
N ARG A 43 -0.66 -8.87 -7.40
CA ARG A 43 0.74 -8.50 -7.24
C ARG A 43 0.92 -7.50 -6.10
N ILE A 44 0.09 -6.46 -6.03
CA ILE A 44 0.14 -5.48 -4.92
C ILE A 44 -0.17 -6.15 -3.59
N LYS A 45 -1.25 -6.94 -3.52
CA LYS A 45 -1.62 -7.65 -2.27
C LYS A 45 -0.49 -8.58 -1.80
N SER A 46 0.15 -9.30 -2.72
CA SER A 46 1.28 -10.18 -2.41
C SER A 46 2.55 -9.41 -2.07
N PHE A 47 2.82 -8.28 -2.71
CA PHE A 47 4.02 -7.49 -2.44
C PHE A 47 3.99 -6.94 -1.02
N PHE A 48 2.86 -6.39 -0.60
CA PHE A 48 2.64 -5.77 0.71
C PHE A 48 2.05 -6.72 1.76
N CYS A 49 2.21 -8.04 1.58
CA CYS A 49 1.76 -9.02 2.58
C CYS A 49 2.52 -8.97 3.91
N TYR A 50 3.42 -8.01 4.12
CA TYR A 50 4.07 -7.74 5.41
C TYR A 50 3.49 -6.48 6.09
N GLU A 51 2.65 -5.71 5.38
CA GLU A 51 1.97 -4.53 5.94
C GLU A 51 0.59 -4.92 6.44
N SER A 52 0.23 -4.40 7.61
CA SER A 52 -1.11 -4.56 8.17
C SER A 52 -2.01 -3.43 7.66
N PHE A 53 -2.89 -3.74 6.71
CA PHE A 53 -3.94 -2.81 6.25
C PHE A 53 -5.27 -3.51 5.99
N CYS A 54 -6.36 -2.76 6.16
CA CYS A 54 -7.71 -3.19 5.81
C CYS A 54 -8.01 -2.82 4.35
N GLY A 55 -8.17 -3.81 3.48
CA GLY A 55 -8.60 -3.59 2.10
C GLY A 55 -10.12 -3.43 1.99
N TYR A 56 -10.57 -2.47 1.18
CA TYR A 56 -11.96 -2.27 0.84
C TYR A 56 -12.17 -2.11 -0.67
N TYR A 57 -13.34 -2.52 -1.16
CA TYR A 57 -13.80 -2.28 -2.53
C TYR A 57 -15.30 -1.97 -2.54
N ASP A 58 -15.76 -1.33 -3.61
CA ASP A 58 -17.19 -1.12 -3.88
C ASP A 58 -17.71 -2.21 -4.82
N SER A 59 -18.62 -3.07 -4.36
CA SER A 59 -19.18 -4.11 -5.22
C SER A 59 -20.02 -3.57 -6.39
N GLN A 60 -20.53 -2.33 -6.32
CA GLN A 60 -21.23 -1.70 -7.43
C GLN A 60 -20.25 -1.22 -8.51
N ASN A 61 -19.15 -0.55 -8.13
CA ASN A 61 -18.05 -0.20 -9.04
C ASN A 61 -17.48 -1.46 -9.73
N VAL A 62 -17.24 -2.53 -8.98
CA VAL A 62 -16.78 -3.81 -9.53
C VAL A 62 -17.78 -4.37 -10.53
N LYS A 63 -19.09 -4.37 -10.23
CA LYS A 63 -20.12 -4.82 -11.18
C LYS A 63 -20.12 -3.98 -12.46
N ALA A 64 -20.01 -2.65 -12.34
CA ALA A 64 -19.95 -1.74 -13.49
C ALA A 64 -18.73 -2.00 -14.39
N PHE A 65 -17.58 -2.33 -13.80
CA PHE A 65 -16.38 -2.74 -14.54
C PHE A 65 -16.54 -4.10 -15.23
N MET A 66 -17.34 -4.99 -14.65
CA MET A 66 -17.53 -6.37 -15.11
C MET A 66 -18.58 -6.54 -16.21
N ILE A 67 -19.43 -5.55 -16.48
CA ILE A 67 -20.54 -5.65 -17.45
C ILE A 67 -20.14 -6.32 -18.77
N PRO A 68 -19.05 -5.91 -19.46
CA PRO A 68 -18.75 -6.46 -20.78
C PRO A 68 -18.06 -7.83 -20.73
N ILE A 69 -17.72 -8.38 -19.56
CA ILE A 69 -17.06 -9.69 -19.44
C ILE A 69 -17.95 -10.80 -20.01
N ASP A 70 -19.28 -10.69 -19.90
CA ASP A 70 -20.22 -11.70 -20.42
C ASP A 70 -20.23 -11.76 -21.96
N THR A 71 -19.65 -10.75 -22.63
CA THR A 71 -19.47 -10.71 -24.09
C THR A 71 -18.15 -11.30 -24.56
N LEU A 72 -17.24 -11.62 -23.65
CA LEU A 72 -15.93 -12.16 -23.98
C LEU A 72 -16.02 -13.63 -24.37
N GLN A 73 -15.09 -14.05 -25.23
CA GLN A 73 -14.93 -15.47 -25.54
C GLN A 73 -14.62 -16.25 -24.26
N ASP A 74 -15.35 -17.36 -24.06
CA ASP A 74 -15.14 -18.25 -22.93
C ASP A 74 -13.68 -18.70 -22.81
N CYS A 75 -13.10 -18.45 -21.63
CA CYS A 75 -11.79 -18.94 -21.23
C CYS A 75 -11.91 -19.66 -19.88
N TYR A 76 -10.98 -20.57 -19.59
CA TYR A 76 -10.93 -21.28 -18.30
C TYR A 76 -9.62 -20.99 -17.54
N PRO A 77 -9.69 -20.52 -16.28
CA PRO A 77 -10.89 -20.05 -15.58
C PRO A 77 -11.50 -18.79 -16.23
N ARG A 78 -12.81 -18.56 -16.03
CA ARG A 78 -13.48 -17.36 -16.55
C ARG A 78 -12.93 -16.09 -15.88
N ILE A 79 -12.71 -15.03 -16.65
CA ILE A 79 -12.25 -13.72 -16.15
C ILE A 79 -13.09 -13.24 -14.97
N SER A 80 -14.42 -13.38 -15.04
CA SER A 80 -15.31 -12.96 -13.96
C SER A 80 -15.05 -13.69 -12.64
N VAL A 81 -14.62 -14.96 -12.70
CA VAL A 81 -14.25 -15.74 -11.50
C VAL A 81 -12.93 -15.24 -10.95
N LEU A 82 -11.93 -15.05 -11.81
CA LEU A 82 -10.60 -14.57 -11.40
C LEU A 82 -10.66 -13.18 -10.76
N LEU A 83 -11.43 -12.25 -11.34
CA LEU A 83 -11.60 -10.91 -10.78
C LEU A 83 -12.33 -10.94 -9.42
N ARG A 84 -13.39 -11.76 -9.28
CA ARG A 84 -14.06 -11.94 -7.98
C ARG A 84 -13.11 -12.49 -6.92
N MET A 85 -12.25 -13.45 -7.28
CA MET A 85 -11.23 -13.96 -6.36
C MET A 85 -10.23 -12.87 -5.98
N ALA A 86 -9.78 -12.04 -6.92
CA ALA A 86 -8.91 -10.91 -6.64
C ALA A 86 -9.55 -9.90 -5.67
N MET A 87 -10.85 -9.60 -5.83
CA MET A 87 -11.58 -8.71 -4.90
C MET A 87 -11.72 -9.30 -3.50
N VAL A 88 -11.99 -10.61 -3.39
CA VAL A 88 -12.05 -11.30 -2.10
C VAL A 88 -10.69 -11.33 -1.41
N ASN A 89 -9.62 -11.56 -2.18
CA ASN A 89 -8.25 -11.52 -1.66
C ASN A 89 -7.81 -10.10 -1.26
N TRP A 90 -8.32 -9.08 -1.94
CA TRP A 90 -8.05 -7.69 -1.62
C TRP A 90 -8.60 -7.31 -0.24
N GLY A 91 -9.89 -7.57 0.00
CA GLY A 91 -10.51 -7.27 1.28
C GLY A 91 -12.04 -7.34 1.26
N SER A 92 -12.69 -6.38 1.94
CA SER A 92 -14.13 -6.40 2.18
C SER A 92 -14.90 -5.44 1.26
N ASP A 93 -16.08 -5.87 0.83
CA ASP A 93 -17.07 -4.95 0.27
C ASP A 93 -17.52 -3.97 1.35
N TRP A 94 -17.28 -2.67 1.16
CA TRP A 94 -17.62 -1.67 2.18
C TRP A 94 -19.13 -1.53 2.38
N HIS A 95 -19.98 -1.94 1.41
CA HIS A 95 -21.45 -1.96 1.60
C HIS A 95 -21.89 -2.86 2.76
N LYS A 96 -21.11 -3.90 3.09
CA LYS A 96 -21.40 -4.78 4.24
C LYS A 96 -21.25 -4.09 5.59
N LYS A 97 -20.48 -3.01 5.65
CA LYS A 97 -20.23 -2.19 6.85
C LYS A 97 -20.20 -0.70 6.47
N LYS A 98 -21.26 -0.27 5.78
CA LYS A 98 -21.43 1.08 5.26
C LYS A 98 -21.49 2.10 6.40
N ASN A 99 -20.72 3.18 6.32
CA ASN A 99 -20.77 4.30 7.28
C ASN A 99 -21.59 5.48 6.76
N ILE A 100 -21.76 5.61 5.44
CA ILE A 100 -22.52 6.72 4.83
C ILE A 100 -24.03 6.52 4.93
N THR A 101 -24.76 7.62 5.08
CA THR A 101 -26.22 7.71 5.01
C THR A 101 -26.67 8.29 3.66
N GLU A 102 -27.98 8.34 3.40
CA GLU A 102 -28.55 8.94 2.18
C GLU A 102 -28.32 10.46 2.07
N SER A 103 -28.03 11.11 3.20
CA SER A 103 -27.72 12.54 3.27
C SER A 103 -26.25 12.85 3.02
N ASP A 104 -25.37 11.86 3.11
CA ASP A 104 -23.94 12.06 2.89
C ASP A 104 -23.69 12.25 1.37
N GLU A 105 -23.13 13.40 1.03
CA GLU A 105 -22.84 13.82 -0.34
C GLU A 105 -21.42 14.37 -0.41
N VAL A 106 -20.69 13.92 -1.43
CA VAL A 106 -19.39 14.49 -1.80
C VAL A 106 -19.58 15.34 -3.04
N ARG A 107 -18.96 16.52 -3.07
CA ARG A 107 -18.78 17.31 -4.28
C ARG A 107 -17.37 17.13 -4.81
N TYR A 108 -17.27 16.73 -6.07
CA TYR A 108 -16.01 16.58 -6.79
C TYR A 108 -16.17 17.09 -8.23
N PHE A 109 -15.27 17.96 -8.69
CA PHE A 109 -15.40 18.66 -9.99
C PHE A 109 -16.78 19.28 -10.25
N HIS A 110 -17.38 19.88 -9.21
CA HIS A 110 -18.73 20.48 -9.24
C HIS A 110 -19.89 19.49 -9.43
N GLU A 111 -19.62 18.18 -9.44
CA GLU A 111 -20.65 17.15 -9.44
C GLU A 111 -20.97 16.71 -8.01
N ALA A 112 -22.27 16.60 -7.70
CA ALA A 112 -22.75 16.02 -6.46
C ALA A 112 -22.80 14.49 -6.60
N ILE A 113 -22.11 13.80 -5.71
CA ILE A 113 -21.91 12.35 -5.71
C ILE A 113 -22.47 11.79 -4.41
N LYS A 114 -23.24 10.71 -4.51
CA LYS A 114 -23.84 10.01 -3.36
C LYS A 114 -23.61 8.51 -3.48
N GLY A 115 -23.52 7.85 -2.33
CA GLY A 115 -23.45 6.38 -2.29
C GLY A 115 -22.20 5.78 -2.92
N ASP A 116 -21.12 6.56 -3.03
CA ASP A 116 -19.89 6.21 -3.74
C ASP A 116 -18.70 5.98 -2.77
N THR A 117 -17.62 5.38 -3.27
CA THR A 117 -16.36 5.17 -2.55
C THR A 117 -15.78 6.47 -1.96
N LEU A 118 -15.81 7.60 -2.68
CA LEU A 118 -15.35 8.88 -2.16
C LEU A 118 -16.19 9.34 -0.96
N CYS A 119 -17.50 9.06 -0.95
CA CYS A 119 -18.38 9.36 0.18
C CYS A 119 -18.01 8.52 1.40
N GLU A 120 -17.82 7.21 1.20
CA GLU A 120 -17.44 6.29 2.29
C GLU A 120 -16.10 6.66 2.89
N MET A 121 -15.10 6.98 2.06
CA MET A 121 -13.80 7.45 2.53
C MET A 121 -13.90 8.77 3.29
N ALA A 122 -14.61 9.77 2.75
CA ALA A 122 -14.79 11.06 3.40
C ALA A 122 -15.43 10.90 4.80
N LYS A 123 -16.45 10.07 4.93
CA LYS A 123 -17.11 9.80 6.20
C LYS A 123 -16.17 9.16 7.21
N ARG A 124 -15.36 8.19 6.79
CA ARG A 124 -14.40 7.51 7.67
C ARG A 124 -13.27 8.42 8.10
N GLN A 125 -12.70 9.21 7.18
CA GLN A 125 -11.68 10.21 7.50
C GLN A 125 -12.15 11.23 8.53
N VAL A 126 -13.40 11.70 8.44
CA VAL A 126 -13.96 12.64 9.41
C VAL A 126 -14.20 11.97 10.78
N LYS A 127 -14.51 10.67 10.80
CA LYS A 127 -14.83 9.92 12.01
C LYS A 127 -13.57 9.43 12.75
N ASP A 128 -12.50 9.15 12.03
CA ASP A 128 -11.24 8.63 12.58
C ASP A 128 -10.07 9.41 11.98
N THR A 129 -9.51 10.31 12.78
CA THR A 129 -8.39 11.17 12.40
C THR A 129 -7.02 10.57 12.72
N ASP A 130 -6.99 9.47 13.47
CA ASP A 130 -5.74 8.83 13.90
C ASP A 130 -5.27 7.77 12.89
N SER A 131 -6.20 7.27 12.07
CA SER A 131 -5.95 6.30 11.01
C SER A 131 -5.63 6.95 9.66
N SER A 132 -5.04 6.18 8.75
CA SER A 132 -4.67 6.64 7.41
C SER A 132 -5.49 5.94 6.34
N PHE A 133 -5.91 6.72 5.34
CA PHE A 133 -6.83 6.29 4.29
C PHE A 133 -6.21 6.55 2.92
N LEU A 134 -6.29 5.55 2.03
CA LEU A 134 -5.75 5.62 0.69
C LEU A 134 -6.77 5.12 -0.33
N LEU A 135 -6.88 5.83 -1.45
CA LEU A 135 -7.60 5.38 -2.62
C LEU A 135 -6.61 4.88 -3.68
N MET A 136 -6.57 3.56 -3.86
CA MET A 136 -5.77 2.88 -4.87
C MET A 136 -6.44 3.00 -6.24
N ASP A 137 -5.88 3.85 -7.09
CA ASP A 137 -6.34 4.13 -8.44
C ASP A 137 -5.89 3.03 -9.40
N CYS A 138 -6.83 2.15 -9.78
CA CYS A 138 -6.61 1.17 -10.83
C CYS A 138 -6.90 1.79 -12.20
N ASN A 139 -6.33 2.94 -12.54
CA ASN A 139 -6.63 3.65 -13.80
C ASN A 139 -8.13 4.02 -13.92
N ALA A 140 -8.76 4.31 -12.79
CA ALA A 140 -10.14 4.76 -12.63
C ALA A 140 -10.30 6.26 -12.86
N PHE A 141 -9.25 7.06 -12.70
CA PHE A 141 -9.28 8.49 -13.02
C PHE A 141 -8.63 8.79 -14.38
N SER A 142 -9.16 9.79 -15.10
CA SER A 142 -8.59 10.25 -16.38
C SER A 142 -7.22 10.93 -16.25
N HIS A 143 -6.93 11.54 -15.10
CA HIS A 143 -5.68 12.24 -14.82
C HIS A 143 -5.06 11.74 -13.53
N LYS A 144 -3.75 11.48 -13.55
CA LYS A 144 -3.01 11.02 -12.38
C LYS A 144 -2.89 12.14 -11.34
N SER A 145 -3.05 11.78 -10.07
CA SER A 145 -2.81 12.65 -8.94
C SER A 145 -2.49 11.80 -7.71
N ASP A 146 -1.64 12.29 -6.82
CA ASP A 146 -1.37 11.69 -5.50
C ASP A 146 -2.38 12.13 -4.42
N LYS A 147 -3.22 13.11 -4.75
CA LYS A 147 -4.28 13.62 -3.89
C LYS A 147 -5.49 14.10 -4.68
N ARG A 148 -6.66 14.01 -4.06
CA ARG A 148 -7.93 14.51 -4.60
C ARG A 148 -8.55 15.43 -3.57
N GLU A 149 -8.85 16.65 -3.97
CA GLU A 149 -9.60 17.58 -3.15
C GLU A 149 -11.10 17.37 -3.40
N ILE A 150 -11.83 17.09 -2.34
CA ILE A 150 -13.28 16.88 -2.36
C ILE A 150 -13.94 17.79 -1.34
N GLU A 151 -15.20 18.16 -1.55
CA GLU A 151 -16.00 18.84 -0.55
C GLU A 151 -16.98 17.84 0.08
N PHE A 152 -16.99 17.75 1.41
CA PHE A 152 -17.87 16.88 2.19
C PHE A 152 -18.42 17.64 3.39
N ASN A 153 -19.75 17.71 3.52
CA ASN A 153 -20.43 18.46 4.59
C ASN A 153 -19.93 19.91 4.74
N GLY A 154 -19.73 20.61 3.61
CA GLY A 154 -19.27 22.01 3.56
C GLY A 154 -17.81 22.22 3.94
N LYS A 155 -17.01 21.15 4.04
CA LYS A 155 -15.56 21.22 4.30
C LYS A 155 -14.78 20.58 3.16
N THR A 156 -13.66 21.20 2.81
CA THR A 156 -12.67 20.61 1.93
C THR A 156 -11.91 19.49 2.64
N LEU A 157 -11.87 18.30 2.05
CA LEU A 157 -11.10 17.15 2.49
C LEU A 157 -10.11 16.73 1.40
N ILE A 158 -8.97 16.19 1.83
CA ILE A 158 -7.96 15.63 0.93
C ILE A 158 -7.99 14.10 1.03
N VAL A 159 -8.32 13.45 -0.09
CA VAL A 159 -8.21 12.00 -0.24
C VAL A 159 -6.85 11.69 -0.86
N SER A 160 -6.01 10.96 -0.15
CA SER A 160 -4.76 10.45 -0.72
C SER A 160 -5.06 9.42 -1.81
N THR A 161 -4.35 9.50 -2.93
CA THR A 161 -4.45 8.55 -4.04
C THR A 161 -3.07 8.03 -4.42
N CYS A 162 -3.00 6.81 -4.93
CA CYS A 162 -1.80 6.31 -5.60
C CYS A 162 -2.20 5.40 -6.76
N GLU A 163 -1.34 5.30 -7.78
CA GLU A 163 -1.55 4.30 -8.83
C GLU A 163 -1.36 2.89 -8.27
N MET A 164 -1.96 1.89 -8.93
CA MET A 164 -1.77 0.47 -8.65
C MET A 164 -0.33 -0.01 -9.00
N LYS A 165 0.66 0.51 -8.27
CA LYS A 165 2.10 0.27 -8.43
C LYS A 165 2.80 0.14 -7.08
N GLU A 166 3.76 -0.77 -7.02
CA GLU A 166 4.53 -1.09 -5.82
C GLU A 166 5.32 0.11 -5.31
N THR A 167 5.97 0.85 -6.22
CA THR A 167 6.75 2.04 -5.88
C THR A 167 5.89 3.12 -5.24
N ASP A 168 4.68 3.31 -5.75
CA ASP A 168 3.79 4.40 -5.34
C ASP A 168 3.18 4.10 -3.97
N LEU A 169 2.73 2.86 -3.77
CA LEU A 169 2.23 2.41 -2.47
C LEU A 169 3.34 2.35 -1.41
N ALA A 170 4.55 1.92 -1.76
CA ALA A 170 5.68 1.93 -0.83
C ALA A 170 6.04 3.35 -0.38
N LYS A 171 6.05 4.30 -1.32
CA LYS A 171 6.25 5.73 -1.02
C LYS A 171 5.13 6.30 -0.16
N TRP A 172 3.89 5.89 -0.38
CA TRP A 172 2.77 6.32 0.48
C TRP A 172 2.92 5.77 1.89
N PHE A 173 3.20 4.47 2.05
CA PHE A 173 3.42 3.84 3.35
C PHE A 173 4.59 4.44 4.12
N SER A 174 5.66 4.88 3.47
CA SER A 174 6.79 5.49 4.18
C SER A 174 6.45 6.79 4.92
N HIS A 175 5.29 7.38 4.64
CA HIS A 175 4.83 8.62 5.30
C HIS A 175 3.49 8.47 6.04
N ASN A 176 2.69 7.46 5.72
CA ASN A 176 1.30 7.34 6.19
C ASN A 176 1.01 6.02 6.92
N ARG A 177 2.04 5.24 7.25
CA ARG A 177 1.85 3.98 7.97
C ARG A 177 1.31 4.24 9.37
N LYS A 178 0.29 3.47 9.76
CA LYS A 178 -0.29 3.47 11.11
C LYS A 178 -0.45 2.03 11.62
N PRO A 179 0.05 1.68 12.82
CA PRO A 179 0.94 2.48 13.66
C PRO A 179 2.26 2.86 12.98
N GLU A 180 2.83 3.99 13.38
CA GLU A 180 4.18 4.35 12.97
C GLU A 180 5.20 3.39 13.56
N ARG A 181 6.26 3.12 12.79
CA ARG A 181 7.41 2.36 13.29
C ARG A 181 8.29 3.29 14.12
N VAL A 182 8.85 2.79 15.20
CA VAL A 182 9.71 3.56 16.09
C VAL A 182 11.11 2.96 16.06
N PHE A 183 12.10 3.76 15.67
CA PHE A 183 13.49 3.35 15.72
C PHE A 183 14.08 3.56 17.12
N HIS A 184 14.65 2.50 17.68
CA HIS A 184 15.37 2.49 18.94
C HIS A 184 16.86 2.22 18.68
N LEU A 185 17.69 3.19 19.08
CA LEU A 185 19.14 3.05 18.96
C LEU A 185 19.64 2.04 20.00
N ASN A 186 20.19 0.93 19.53
CA ASN A 186 20.76 -0.09 20.40
C ASN A 186 22.26 0.19 20.64
N PRO A 187 22.69 0.42 21.89
CA PRO A 187 24.09 0.72 22.21
C PRO A 187 25.08 -0.34 21.70
N LYS A 188 24.66 -1.59 21.58
CA LYS A 188 25.47 -2.71 21.06
C LYS A 188 25.96 -2.46 19.63
N HIS A 189 25.13 -1.85 18.79
CA HIS A 189 25.44 -1.59 17.38
C HIS A 189 26.04 -0.19 17.16
N GLY A 190 25.86 0.71 18.14
CA GLY A 190 26.31 2.10 18.08
C GLY A 190 25.65 2.89 16.95
N GLU A 191 26.32 3.93 16.46
CA GLU A 191 25.92 4.71 15.29
C GLU A 191 27.14 5.34 14.60
N ASN A 192 26.99 5.78 13.35
CA ASN A 192 28.07 6.39 12.56
C ASN A 192 29.33 5.51 12.46
N GLY A 193 29.15 4.20 12.41
CA GLY A 193 30.26 3.22 12.37
C GLY A 193 31.04 3.12 13.68
N LYS A 194 30.57 3.75 14.75
CA LYS A 194 31.18 3.70 16.09
C LYS A 194 30.32 2.83 16.99
N GLY A 195 30.70 1.57 17.15
CA GLY A 195 30.07 0.63 18.08
C GLY A 195 30.51 0.85 19.53
N ALA A 196 29.67 0.44 20.48
CA ALA A 196 30.03 0.37 21.90
C ALA A 196 29.92 -1.08 22.40
N TYR A 197 31.04 -1.70 22.73
CA TYR A 197 31.45 -2.10 24.10
C TYR A 197 32.68 -3.04 24.05
N PRO A 198 33.70 -2.83 24.90
CA PRO A 198 34.76 -3.83 25.20
C PRO A 198 34.23 -5.15 25.80
N GLU A 199 32.97 -5.15 26.28
CA GLU A 199 32.34 -6.26 26.99
C GLU A 199 31.83 -7.41 26.09
N ASN A 200 31.82 -7.24 24.76
CA ASN A 200 31.43 -8.31 23.82
C ASN A 200 32.49 -9.42 23.69
N LYS A 201 33.44 -9.53 24.64
CA LYS A 201 34.46 -10.60 24.71
C LYS A 201 35.24 -10.83 23.40
N GLY A 202 35.36 -9.80 22.56
CA GLY A 202 36.04 -9.88 21.27
C GLY A 202 35.19 -10.38 20.10
N ASP A 203 33.90 -10.64 20.29
CA ASP A 203 32.99 -11.01 19.20
C ASP A 203 32.68 -9.79 18.32
N GLU A 204 32.83 -9.98 17.02
CA GLU A 204 32.57 -8.94 16.03
C GLU A 204 31.06 -8.68 15.93
N VAL A 205 30.64 -7.44 16.21
CA VAL A 205 29.23 -7.04 16.16
C VAL A 205 28.99 -6.19 14.93
N SER A 206 27.92 -6.48 14.20
CA SER A 206 27.48 -5.66 13.06
C SER A 206 27.17 -4.24 13.51
N LEU A 207 27.73 -3.24 12.83
CA LEU A 207 27.61 -1.84 13.24
C LEU A 207 26.44 -1.15 12.55
N LEU A 208 25.89 -0.13 13.18
CA LEU A 208 25.07 0.86 12.48
C LEU A 208 26.02 1.91 11.88
N LEU A 209 26.07 1.98 10.56
CA LEU A 209 26.98 2.86 9.82
C LEU A 209 26.45 4.28 9.65
N CYS A 210 25.13 4.47 9.76
CA CYS A 210 24.47 5.76 9.69
C CYS A 210 24.10 6.29 11.10
N SER A 211 23.59 7.51 11.15
CA SER A 211 23.04 8.11 12.37
C SER A 211 21.70 7.49 12.76
N LYS A 212 21.29 7.68 14.02
CA LYS A 212 19.95 7.30 14.49
C LYS A 212 18.82 7.85 13.60
N ASP A 213 18.93 9.11 13.17
CA ASP A 213 17.89 9.77 12.38
C ASP A 213 17.81 9.20 10.96
N GLU A 214 18.96 8.96 10.32
CA GLU A 214 19.00 8.27 9.02
C GLU A 214 18.45 6.85 9.10
N ALA A 215 18.79 6.10 10.16
CA ALA A 215 18.24 4.77 10.39
C ALA A 215 16.71 4.79 10.55
N ARG A 216 16.16 5.83 11.19
CA ARG A 216 14.71 6.05 11.28
C ARG A 216 14.09 6.27 9.91
N GLU A 217 14.68 7.09 9.06
CA GLU A 217 14.18 7.31 7.69
C GLU A 217 14.23 6.03 6.83
N LEU A 218 15.29 5.23 6.98
CA LEU A 218 15.41 3.93 6.31
C LEU A 218 14.36 2.92 6.82
N LEU A 219 14.06 2.91 8.13
CA LEU A 219 13.03 2.05 8.73
C LEU A 219 11.64 2.31 8.15
N MET A 220 11.32 3.57 7.81
CA MET A 220 10.04 3.91 7.20
C MET A 220 9.86 3.29 5.81
N LYS A 221 10.97 3.03 5.11
CA LYS A 221 11.03 2.42 3.78
C LYS A 221 11.23 0.90 3.82
N ALA A 222 11.62 0.35 4.97
CA ALA A 222 11.95 -1.06 5.11
C ALA A 222 10.75 -1.99 4.84
N ILE A 223 11.04 -3.17 4.32
CA ILE A 223 10.03 -4.15 3.90
C ILE A 223 10.30 -5.53 4.52
N GLY A 224 9.26 -6.35 4.64
CA GLY A 224 9.33 -7.72 5.16
C GLY A 224 9.04 -8.78 4.10
N GLU A 225 9.23 -10.04 4.48
CA GLU A 225 8.80 -11.17 3.66
C GLU A 225 7.28 -11.41 3.79
N ASP A 226 6.76 -11.37 5.02
CA ASP A 226 5.34 -11.60 5.38
C ASP A 226 4.94 -10.87 6.70
N GLU A 227 3.69 -11.02 7.15
CA GLU A 227 3.13 -10.36 8.35
C GLU A 227 3.76 -10.84 9.67
N GLU A 228 4.32 -12.05 9.69
CA GLU A 228 4.91 -12.66 10.90
C GLU A 228 6.40 -12.33 11.06
N CYS A 229 7.00 -11.73 10.03
CA CYS A 229 8.40 -11.35 10.01
C CYS A 229 8.77 -10.41 11.16
N LYS A 230 9.70 -10.89 12.00
CA LYS A 230 10.33 -10.07 13.06
C LYS A 230 11.42 -9.15 12.53
N SER A 231 11.86 -9.33 11.28
CA SER A 231 12.87 -8.50 10.65
C SER A 231 12.32 -7.81 9.41
N LEU A 232 12.67 -6.54 9.26
CA LEU A 232 12.46 -5.74 8.05
C LEU A 232 13.82 -5.38 7.46
N TYR A 233 13.85 -5.12 6.16
CA TYR A 233 15.08 -4.86 5.45
C TYR A 233 14.93 -3.69 4.52
N TYR A 234 16.02 -2.95 4.32
CA TYR A 234 16.16 -1.97 3.27
C TYR A 234 17.61 -1.95 2.78
N TYR A 235 17.86 -1.21 1.71
CA TYR A 235 19.22 -1.00 1.22
C TYR A 235 19.59 0.47 1.38
N ASP A 236 20.63 0.72 2.15
CA ASP A 236 21.18 2.04 2.40
C ASP A 236 22.17 2.41 1.30
N GLU A 237 21.69 3.20 0.32
CA GLU A 237 22.49 3.62 -0.83
C GLU A 237 23.70 4.50 -0.46
N ASN A 238 23.65 5.20 0.69
CA ASN A 238 24.76 6.04 1.13
C ASN A 238 25.94 5.21 1.65
N ASN A 239 25.66 4.03 2.21
CA ASN A 239 26.65 3.12 2.75
C ASN A 239 26.88 1.88 1.89
N ASP A 240 26.18 1.77 0.76
CA ASP A 240 26.24 0.64 -0.20
C ASP A 240 25.95 -0.72 0.46
N LYS A 241 25.05 -0.76 1.44
CA LYS A 241 24.80 -1.95 2.26
C LYS A 241 23.35 -2.18 2.60
N PHE A 242 22.96 -3.44 2.78
CA PHE A 242 21.68 -3.77 3.39
C PHE A 242 21.68 -3.41 4.88
N ILE A 243 20.51 -2.99 5.37
CA ILE A 243 20.22 -2.77 6.79
C ILE A 243 19.11 -3.72 7.21
N GLU A 244 19.31 -4.41 8.34
CA GLU A 244 18.28 -5.22 9.00
C GLU A 244 17.70 -4.45 10.19
N PHE A 245 16.38 -4.43 10.30
CA PHE A 245 15.64 -3.88 11.43
C PHE A 245 14.90 -5.00 12.15
N LYS A 246 15.27 -5.28 13.40
CA LYS A 246 14.64 -6.33 14.22
C LYS A 246 13.62 -5.74 15.17
N CYS A 247 12.44 -6.34 15.20
CA CYS A 247 11.36 -5.97 16.11
C CYS A 247 11.72 -6.36 17.55
N GLU A 248 11.68 -5.39 18.47
CA GLU A 248 11.88 -5.59 19.91
C GLU A 248 10.55 -5.79 20.65
N GLY A 249 9.44 -5.49 19.99
CA GLY A 249 8.10 -5.57 20.56
C GLY A 249 7.18 -4.50 19.96
N GLY A 250 5.96 -4.89 19.64
CA GLY A 250 4.98 -3.98 19.05
C GLY A 250 5.46 -3.40 17.71
N LYS A 251 5.85 -2.12 17.73
CA LYS A 251 6.26 -1.35 16.55
C LYS A 251 7.66 -0.74 16.71
N VAL A 252 8.41 -1.20 17.71
CA VAL A 252 9.76 -0.73 18.04
C VAL A 252 10.79 -1.64 17.38
N TYR A 253 11.75 -1.03 16.70
CA TYR A 253 12.80 -1.72 15.97
C TYR A 253 14.17 -1.14 16.30
N HIS A 254 15.17 -2.00 16.50
CA HIS A 254 16.57 -1.59 16.35
C HIS A 254 17.10 -2.06 15.00
N GLY A 255 18.21 -1.50 14.54
CA GLY A 255 18.79 -1.90 13.27
C GLY A 255 20.31 -1.78 13.22
N PHE A 256 20.88 -2.44 12.23
CA PHE A 256 22.32 -2.48 11.97
C PHE A 256 22.58 -2.90 10.52
N HIS A 257 23.72 -2.46 9.96
CA HIS A 257 24.10 -2.82 8.60
C HIS A 257 24.64 -4.24 8.53
N ILE A 258 24.23 -4.95 7.49
CA ILE A 258 24.67 -6.30 7.18
C ILE A 258 26.03 -6.20 6.47
N LYS A 259 26.94 -7.12 6.80
CA LYS A 259 28.20 -7.21 6.07
C LYS A 259 27.96 -7.86 4.72
N GLU A 260 28.68 -7.43 3.69
CA GLU A 260 28.49 -7.87 2.31
C GLU A 260 28.56 -9.40 2.19
N GLU A 261 29.51 -10.05 2.87
CA GLU A 261 29.65 -11.51 2.86
C GLU A 261 28.46 -12.27 3.48
N GLN A 262 27.56 -11.56 4.18
CA GLN A 262 26.40 -12.12 4.84
C GLN A 262 25.09 -11.84 4.10
N ASP A 263 25.08 -11.01 3.06
CA ASP A 263 23.87 -10.53 2.40
C ASP A 263 22.98 -11.69 1.93
N ASP A 264 23.55 -12.70 1.28
CA ASP A 264 22.83 -13.88 0.77
C ASP A 264 22.26 -14.77 1.86
N SER A 265 22.87 -14.77 3.05
CA SER A 265 22.45 -15.58 4.18
C SER A 265 21.44 -14.87 5.10
N ARG A 266 21.45 -13.53 5.13
CA ARG A 266 20.67 -12.73 6.09
C ARG A 266 19.50 -11.99 5.48
N VAL A 267 19.54 -11.64 4.18
CA VAL A 267 18.42 -10.99 3.48
C VAL A 267 17.72 -12.02 2.59
N PRO A 268 16.44 -12.33 2.84
CA PRO A 268 15.70 -13.26 2.00
C PRO A 268 15.71 -12.86 0.52
N ALA A 269 15.92 -13.81 -0.38
CA ALA A 269 16.03 -13.53 -1.82
C ALA A 269 14.79 -12.82 -2.39
N LYS A 270 13.60 -13.13 -1.87
CA LYS A 270 12.36 -12.41 -2.24
C LYS A 270 12.40 -10.95 -1.82
N VAL A 271 12.92 -10.66 -0.62
CA VAL A 271 13.04 -9.29 -0.11
C VAL A 271 14.07 -8.50 -0.92
N LYS A 272 15.22 -9.10 -1.29
CA LYS A 272 16.20 -8.46 -2.19
C LYS A 272 15.55 -8.00 -3.50
N LYS A 273 14.83 -8.90 -4.19
CA LYS A 273 14.11 -8.58 -5.44
C LYS A 273 13.08 -7.47 -5.27
N LYS A 274 12.35 -7.46 -4.14
CA LYS A 274 11.40 -6.38 -3.84
C LYS A 274 12.14 -5.04 -3.62
N ILE A 275 13.27 -5.03 -2.92
CA ILE A 275 14.08 -3.81 -2.72
C ILE A 275 14.64 -3.30 -4.05
N GLU A 276 15.19 -4.18 -4.89
CA GLU A 276 15.68 -3.82 -6.23
C GLU A 276 14.60 -3.13 -7.08
N LEU A 277 13.38 -3.69 -7.08
CA LEU A 277 12.21 -3.10 -7.73
C LEU A 277 11.94 -1.67 -7.22
N LEU A 278 11.97 -1.46 -5.90
CA LEU A 278 11.68 -0.16 -5.29
C LEU A 278 12.77 0.89 -5.56
N LEU A 279 14.01 0.47 -5.73
CA LEU A 279 15.14 1.36 -6.05
C LEU A 279 15.27 1.65 -7.54
N ASN A 280 14.42 1.05 -8.40
CA ASN A 280 14.55 1.11 -9.86
C ASN A 280 15.94 0.68 -10.38
N LYS A 281 16.65 -0.16 -9.63
CA LYS A 281 17.91 -0.75 -10.08
C LYS A 281 17.56 -1.90 -11.03
N LYS A 282 17.70 -1.67 -12.34
CA LYS A 282 17.55 -2.67 -13.40
C LYS A 282 18.88 -3.33 -13.72
#